data_AF-A0A534NVD9-F1
#
_entry.id   AF-A0A534NVD9-F1
#
_cell.length_a   1.000
_cell.length_b   1.000
_cell.length_c   1.000
_cell.angle_alpha   90.00
_cell.angle_beta   90.00
_cell.angle_gamma   90.00
#
_symmetry.space_group_name_H-M   'P 1'
#
loop_
_entity.id
_entity.type
_entity.pdbx_description
1 polymer ?
#
loop_
_entity_poly.entity_id
_entity_poly.type
_entity_poly.pdbx_seq_one_letter_code
_entity_poly.pdbx_strand_id
1 'polypeptide(L)'
;MAEAISERSVNGPRRRLAELLKLADVEVYGSRPWDMRVNDERLFRRVLAQGALGLGEAYMDGWWDSGQLDDLFARVLRARLQEKIVLTFSDATEIAKSLILNRQTRSRAAESVRRHYDIGNDLYQRMLDRRML
;
A
#
# COMPACT_ATOMS: atom_id res chain seq x y z
N MET A 1 -22.13 -31.55 6.93
CA MET A 1 -21.74 -30.69 5.78
C MET A 1 -22.29 -29.26 5.89
N ALA A 2 -22.42 -28.68 7.10
CA ALA A 2 -22.87 -27.29 7.29
C ALA A 2 -21.86 -26.41 8.06
N GLU A 3 -20.74 -26.95 8.53
CA GLU A 3 -19.76 -26.21 9.35
C GLU A 3 -18.67 -25.49 8.54
N ALA A 4 -18.44 -25.85 7.27
CA ALA A 4 -17.34 -25.28 6.47
C ALA A 4 -17.62 -23.89 5.85
N ILE A 5 -18.86 -23.37 5.98
CA ILE A 5 -19.26 -22.10 5.36
C ILE A 5 -19.12 -20.92 6.35
N SER A 6 -19.05 -21.17 7.66
CA SER A 6 -18.97 -20.13 8.69
C SER A 6 -17.55 -19.59 8.94
N GLU A 7 -16.48 -20.35 8.66
CA GLU A 7 -15.10 -19.91 8.92
C GLU A 7 -14.56 -18.92 7.88
N ARG A 8 -15.11 -18.91 6.65
CA ARG A 8 -14.71 -17.95 5.60
C ARG A 8 -15.05 -16.50 5.93
N SER A 9 -15.94 -16.27 6.89
CA SER A 9 -16.36 -14.92 7.30
C SER A 9 -15.49 -14.31 8.41
N VAL A 10 -14.66 -15.10 9.10
CA VAL A 10 -13.95 -14.64 10.31
C VAL A 10 -12.63 -13.91 10.00
N ASN A 11 -11.99 -14.21 8.85
CA ASN A 11 -10.66 -13.70 8.46
C ASN A 11 -10.64 -13.00 7.09
N GLY A 12 -11.61 -12.12 6.84
CA GLY A 12 -11.70 -11.38 5.57
C GLY A 12 -10.52 -10.42 5.33
N PRO A 13 -10.06 -10.24 4.07
CA PRO A 13 -8.99 -9.30 3.73
C PRO A 13 -9.20 -7.89 4.27
N ARG A 14 -10.45 -7.43 4.27
CA ARG A 14 -10.86 -6.14 4.84
C ARG A 14 -10.55 -6.03 6.33
N ARG A 15 -11.02 -7.01 7.12
CA ARG A 15 -10.83 -7.03 8.56
C ARG A 15 -9.33 -7.03 8.90
N ARG A 16 -8.55 -7.85 8.22
CA ARG A 16 -7.10 -7.96 8.45
C ARG A 16 -6.35 -6.66 8.15
N LEU A 17 -6.65 -6.00 7.02
CA LEU A 17 -6.04 -4.71 6.72
C LEU A 17 -6.48 -3.63 7.72
N ALA A 18 -7.76 -3.60 8.10
CA ALA A 18 -8.28 -2.66 9.09
C ALA A 18 -7.63 -2.85 10.47
N GLU A 19 -7.45 -4.09 10.92
CA GLU A 19 -6.75 -4.40 12.17
C GLU A 19 -5.28 -3.96 12.14
N LEU A 20 -4.58 -4.16 11.01
CA LEU A 20 -3.21 -3.68 10.83
C LEU A 20 -3.13 -2.16 10.87
N LEU A 21 -4.00 -1.46 10.12
CA LEU A 21 -4.06 0.01 10.10
C LEU A 21 -4.42 0.59 11.47
N LYS A 22 -5.27 -0.11 12.23
CA LYS A 22 -5.59 0.28 13.61
C LYS A 22 -4.37 0.30 14.53
N LEU A 23 -3.37 -0.54 14.29
CA LEU A 23 -2.09 -0.48 15.04
C LEU A 23 -1.31 0.82 14.78
N ALA A 24 -1.59 1.51 13.66
CA ALA A 24 -1.07 2.82 13.33
C ALA A 24 -2.02 3.97 13.71
N ASP A 25 -3.10 3.70 14.46
CA ASP A 25 -4.12 4.72 14.73
C ASP A 25 -4.74 5.29 13.42
N VAL A 26 -4.91 4.43 12.41
CA VAL A 26 -5.57 4.74 11.14
C VAL A 26 -6.85 3.89 11.05
N GLU A 27 -7.98 4.55 10.84
CA GLU A 27 -9.27 3.89 10.65
C GLU A 27 -9.64 3.85 9.16
N VAL A 28 -10.26 2.74 8.75
CA VAL A 28 -10.85 2.61 7.41
C VAL A 28 -12.28 3.15 7.49
N TYR A 29 -12.59 4.14 6.65
CA TYR A 29 -13.79 4.98 6.71
C TYR A 29 -13.90 5.86 7.97
N GLY A 30 -12.76 6.20 8.59
CA GLY A 30 -12.73 7.13 9.71
C GLY A 30 -13.01 8.58 9.30
N SER A 31 -13.30 9.43 10.28
CA SER A 31 -13.65 10.84 10.06
C SER A 31 -12.45 11.79 10.13
N ARG A 32 -11.28 11.31 10.57
CA ARG A 32 -10.09 12.14 10.76
C ARG A 32 -9.40 12.38 9.42
N PRO A 33 -8.66 13.49 9.24
CA PRO A 33 -8.06 13.82 7.96
C PRO A 33 -7.12 12.73 7.41
N TRP A 34 -6.40 12.03 8.28
CA TRP A 34 -5.45 10.97 7.93
C TRP A 34 -6.08 9.57 7.84
N ASP A 35 -7.40 9.45 8.08
CA ASP A 35 -8.07 8.17 7.94
C ASP A 35 -8.20 7.79 6.45
N MET A 36 -8.27 6.49 6.19
CA MET A 36 -8.33 5.93 4.85
C MET A 36 -9.78 5.86 4.39
N ARG A 37 -10.11 6.47 3.25
CA ARG A 37 -11.40 6.29 2.57
C ARG A 37 -11.23 5.29 1.45
N VAL A 38 -12.07 4.27 1.42
CA VAL A 38 -12.01 3.21 0.41
C VAL A 38 -13.14 3.42 -0.59
N ASN A 39 -12.77 3.56 -1.85
CA ASN A 39 -13.69 3.72 -2.97
C ASN A 39 -13.95 2.36 -3.67
N ASP A 40 -13.05 1.38 -3.48
CA ASP A 40 -13.16 0.04 -4.07
C ASP A 40 -12.67 -1.06 -3.12
N GLU A 41 -13.56 -2.01 -2.79
CA GLU A 41 -13.28 -3.14 -1.88
C GLU A 41 -12.24 -4.14 -2.45
N ARG A 42 -11.91 -4.09 -3.75
CA ARG A 42 -10.79 -4.87 -4.34
C ARG A 42 -9.44 -4.46 -3.74
N LEU A 43 -9.34 -3.26 -3.17
CA LEU A 43 -8.19 -2.76 -2.42
C LEU A 43 -7.65 -3.79 -1.44
N PHE A 44 -8.52 -4.33 -0.58
CA PHE A 44 -8.09 -5.17 0.54
C PHE A 44 -7.33 -6.39 0.06
N ARG A 45 -7.85 -7.08 -0.96
CA ARG A 45 -7.17 -8.25 -1.54
C ARG A 45 -5.84 -7.87 -2.20
N ARG A 46 -5.79 -6.74 -2.91
CA ARG A 46 -4.58 -6.29 -3.60
C ARG A 46 -3.46 -5.91 -2.62
N VAL A 47 -3.79 -5.14 -1.58
CA VAL A 47 -2.82 -4.72 -0.56
C VAL A 47 -2.26 -5.93 0.18
N LEU A 48 -3.09 -6.89 0.55
CA LEU A 48 -2.58 -8.10 1.22
C LEU A 48 -1.72 -8.98 0.30
N ALA A 49 -1.96 -8.98 -1.00
CA ALA A 49 -1.18 -9.78 -1.96
C ALA A 49 0.10 -9.10 -2.46
N GLN A 50 0.13 -7.77 -2.52
CA GLN A 50 1.20 -6.99 -3.16
C GLN A 50 1.90 -6.02 -2.19
N GLY A 51 1.45 -5.92 -0.94
CA GLY A 51 2.02 -5.06 0.08
C GLY A 51 1.98 -3.58 -0.31
N ALA A 52 3.08 -2.88 -0.04
CA ALA A 52 3.22 -1.44 -0.28
C ALA A 52 3.03 -1.05 -1.76
N LEU A 53 3.47 -1.89 -2.70
CA LEU A 53 3.28 -1.62 -4.13
C LEU A 53 1.79 -1.62 -4.48
N GLY A 54 1.04 -2.64 -4.02
CA GLY A 54 -0.40 -2.71 -4.25
C GLY A 54 -1.17 -1.57 -3.61
N LEU A 55 -0.70 -1.07 -2.46
CA LEU A 55 -1.27 0.11 -1.80
C LEU A 55 -1.06 1.38 -2.64
N GLY A 56 0.16 1.60 -3.13
CA GLY A 56 0.49 2.76 -3.96
C GLY A 56 -0.19 2.75 -5.33
N GLU A 57 -0.20 1.61 -6.02
CA GLU A 57 -0.89 1.50 -7.30
C GLU A 57 -2.41 1.67 -7.13
N ALA A 58 -3.00 1.11 -6.07
CA ALA A 58 -4.42 1.30 -5.77
C ALA A 58 -4.77 2.76 -5.44
N TYR A 59 -3.83 3.54 -4.88
CA TYR A 59 -4.01 4.98 -4.70
C TYR A 59 -4.04 5.70 -6.06
N MET A 60 -3.10 5.37 -6.94
CA MET A 60 -3.07 5.93 -8.31
C MET A 60 -4.30 5.55 -9.12
N ASP A 61 -4.86 4.35 -8.91
CA ASP A 61 -6.10 3.87 -9.53
C ASP A 61 -7.38 4.46 -8.88
N GLY A 62 -7.25 5.30 -7.84
CA GLY A 62 -8.37 5.95 -7.15
C GLY A 62 -9.20 5.01 -6.26
N TRP A 63 -8.71 3.81 -5.94
CA TRP A 63 -9.43 2.82 -5.11
C TRP A 63 -9.51 3.22 -3.65
N TRP A 64 -8.65 4.13 -3.21
CA TRP A 64 -8.69 4.72 -1.89
C TRP A 64 -8.03 6.10 -1.91
N ASP A 65 -8.38 6.94 -0.94
CA ASP A 65 -7.76 8.23 -0.68
C ASP A 65 -7.65 8.52 0.82
N SER A 66 -6.99 9.63 1.14
CA SER A 66 -6.98 10.22 2.48
C SER A 66 -6.87 11.74 2.37
N GLY A 67 -7.44 12.47 3.32
CA GLY A 67 -7.34 13.93 3.36
C GLY A 67 -5.94 14.44 3.73
N GLN A 68 -5.14 13.64 4.43
CA GLN A 68 -3.76 13.93 4.83
C GLN A 68 -2.91 12.67 4.71
N LEU A 69 -2.38 12.43 3.50
CA LEU A 69 -1.53 11.27 3.21
C LEU A 69 -0.21 11.29 3.99
N ASP A 70 0.36 12.47 4.20
CA ASP A 70 1.59 12.67 4.95
C ASP A 70 1.45 12.19 6.41
N ASP A 71 0.38 12.57 7.10
CA ASP A 71 0.13 12.10 8.47
C ASP A 71 -0.22 10.61 8.52
N LEU A 72 -0.99 10.10 7.55
CA LEU A 72 -1.27 8.67 7.41
C LEU A 72 0.04 7.87 7.33
N PHE A 73 0.95 8.24 6.42
CA PHE A 73 2.21 7.52 6.26
C PHE A 73 3.17 7.74 7.44
N ALA A 74 3.19 8.92 8.05
CA ALA A 74 3.97 9.17 9.27
C ALA A 74 3.57 8.20 10.39
N ARG A 75 2.27 7.95 10.56
CA ARG A 75 1.72 7.01 11.54
C ARG A 75 2.04 5.56 11.20
N VAL A 76 1.84 5.14 9.95
CA VAL A 76 2.16 3.80 9.46
C VAL A 76 3.63 3.46 9.68
N LEU A 77 4.52 4.40 9.37
CA LEU A 77 5.97 4.24 9.57
C LEU A 77 6.37 4.23 11.05
N ARG A 78 5.79 5.10 11.89
CA ARG A 78 6.03 5.12 13.34
C ARG A 78 5.61 3.83 14.02
N ALA A 79 4.48 3.25 13.62
CA ALA A 79 4.00 1.97 14.14
C ALA A 79 4.71 0.75 13.52
N ARG A 80 5.68 0.99 12.62
CA ARG A 80 6.49 -0.01 11.92
C ARG A 80 5.64 -1.09 11.26
N LEU A 81 4.53 -0.69 10.64
CA LEU A 81 3.61 -1.65 10.01
C LEU A 81 4.30 -2.47 8.93
N GLN A 82 5.33 -1.96 8.26
CA GLN A 82 6.12 -2.74 7.30
C GLN A 82 6.69 -4.02 7.92
N GLU A 83 7.16 -3.97 9.17
CA GLU A 83 7.70 -5.13 9.89
C GLU A 83 6.57 -6.07 10.31
N LYS A 84 5.43 -5.52 10.74
CA LYS A 84 4.27 -6.30 11.20
C LYS A 84 3.52 -6.98 10.07
N ILE A 85 3.41 -6.33 8.92
CA ILE A 85 2.87 -6.90 7.68
C ILE A 85 3.75 -8.08 7.27
N VAL A 86 5.06 -7.90 7.19
CA VAL A 86 5.99 -9.00 6.85
C VAL A 86 5.86 -10.17 7.83
N LEU A 87 5.82 -9.93 9.15
CA LEU A 87 5.64 -10.96 10.17
C LEU A 87 4.27 -11.66 10.11
N THR A 88 3.22 -10.95 9.70
CA THR A 88 1.86 -11.51 9.62
C THR A 88 1.62 -12.25 8.30
N PHE A 89 2.30 -11.86 7.21
CA PHE A 89 2.20 -12.47 5.88
C PHE A 89 3.25 -13.56 5.60
N SER A 90 4.11 -13.86 6.58
CA SER A 90 5.18 -14.86 6.47
C SER A 90 4.89 -16.05 7.40
N ASP A 91 4.32 -17.13 6.89
CA ASP A 91 5.15 -18.24 6.39
C ASP A 91 6.42 -17.77 5.68
N ALA A 92 7.57 -18.06 6.28
CA ALA A 92 8.93 -17.65 5.87
C ALA A 92 9.29 -17.90 4.40
N THR A 93 8.46 -18.66 3.69
CA THR A 93 8.57 -19.01 2.28
C THR A 93 8.34 -17.83 1.34
N GLU A 94 7.47 -16.87 1.67
CA GLU A 94 7.22 -15.70 0.80
C GLU A 94 8.28 -14.60 0.95
N ILE A 95 8.90 -14.45 2.13
CA ILE A 95 10.09 -13.60 2.30
C ILE A 95 11.25 -14.16 1.50
N ALA A 96 11.51 -15.48 1.60
CA ALA A 96 12.55 -16.15 0.83
C ALA A 96 12.30 -16.02 -0.68
N LYS A 97 11.04 -16.16 -1.13
CA LYS A 97 10.65 -15.90 -2.53
C LYS A 97 10.79 -14.44 -2.92
N SER A 98 10.52 -13.46 -2.06
CA SER A 98 10.68 -12.03 -2.41
C SER A 98 12.15 -11.61 -2.54
N LEU A 99 13.04 -12.25 -1.79
CA LEU A 99 14.49 -12.05 -1.87
C LEU A 99 15.11 -12.77 -3.07
N ILE A 100 14.57 -13.93 -3.47
CA ILE A 100 15.04 -14.72 -4.63
C ILE A 100 14.37 -14.24 -5.94
N LEU A 101 13.07 -13.94 -5.90
CA LEU A 101 12.30 -13.29 -6.97
C LEU A 101 12.39 -11.78 -6.78
N ASN A 102 13.60 -11.26 -6.92
CA ASN A 102 13.82 -9.84 -7.17
C ASN A 102 12.97 -9.43 -8.39
N ARG A 103 11.74 -8.97 -8.13
CA ARG A 103 10.76 -8.52 -9.13
C ARG A 103 11.19 -7.20 -9.79
N GLN A 104 12.35 -6.66 -9.45
CA GLN A 104 13.14 -5.84 -10.36
C GLN A 104 13.83 -6.70 -11.43
N THR A 105 13.07 -7.57 -12.10
CA THR A 105 13.59 -8.20 -13.32
C THR A 105 13.75 -7.07 -14.33
N ARG A 106 14.98 -6.82 -14.80
CA ARG A 106 15.32 -5.79 -15.79
C ARG A 106 14.35 -5.75 -16.99
N SER A 107 13.68 -6.86 -17.32
CA SER A 107 12.68 -6.91 -18.41
C SER A 107 11.36 -6.19 -18.10
N ARG A 108 10.90 -6.12 -16.85
CA ARG A 108 9.72 -5.31 -16.45
C ARG A 108 10.05 -3.85 -16.23
N ALA A 109 11.29 -3.56 -15.82
CA ALA A 109 11.80 -2.19 -15.83
C ALA A 109 11.71 -1.60 -17.24
N ALA A 110 12.04 -2.36 -18.29
CA ALA A 110 11.94 -1.89 -19.67
C ALA A 110 10.51 -1.55 -20.15
N GLU A 111 9.48 -2.22 -19.62
CA GLU A 111 8.08 -1.90 -19.92
C GLU A 111 7.61 -0.65 -19.16
N SER A 112 8.06 -0.47 -17.91
CA SER A 112 7.84 0.73 -17.10
C SER A 112 8.60 1.97 -17.62
N VAL A 113 9.79 1.75 -18.23
CA VAL A 113 10.65 2.79 -18.82
C VAL A 113 10.05 3.43 -20.08
N ARG A 114 8.98 2.89 -20.67
CA ARG A 114 8.31 3.55 -21.82
C ARG A 114 7.42 4.73 -21.45
N ARG A 115 7.12 4.95 -20.17
CA ARG A 115 6.75 6.28 -19.71
C ARG A 115 8.03 6.99 -19.33
N HIS A 116 8.69 7.57 -20.33
CA HIS A 116 9.62 8.66 -20.04
C HIS A 116 8.78 9.72 -19.35
N TYR A 117 8.88 9.76 -18.02
CA TYR A 117 8.45 10.90 -17.23
C TYR A 117 9.34 12.05 -17.67
N ASP A 118 9.02 12.65 -18.80
CA ASP A 118 9.59 13.92 -19.24
C ASP A 118 8.91 15.00 -18.40
N ILE A 119 9.09 14.89 -17.09
CA ILE A 119 8.76 15.95 -16.14
C ILE A 119 9.90 16.94 -16.34
N GLY A 120 9.76 17.75 -17.39
CA GLY A 120 10.74 18.73 -17.80
C GLY A 120 11.07 19.68 -16.65
N ASN A 121 12.11 20.49 -16.85
CA ASN A 121 12.60 21.42 -15.84
C ASN A 121 11.46 22.29 -15.25
N ASP A 122 10.44 22.59 -16.04
CA ASP A 122 9.24 23.35 -15.66
C ASP A 122 8.55 22.90 -14.36
N LEU A 123 8.47 21.59 -14.08
CA LEU A 123 7.93 21.12 -12.80
C LEU A 123 8.89 21.46 -11.66
N TYR A 124 10.18 21.17 -11.85
CA TYR A 124 11.21 21.42 -10.85
C TYR A 124 11.33 22.91 -10.54
N GLN A 125 11.21 23.80 -11.53
CA GLN A 125 11.24 25.26 -11.31
C GLN A 125 10.09 25.76 -10.43
N ARG A 126 8.95 25.07 -10.49
CA ARG A 126 7.75 25.42 -9.70
C ARG A 126 7.76 24.78 -8.32
N MET A 127 8.46 23.67 -8.15
CA MET A 127 8.51 22.90 -6.91
C MET A 127 9.71 23.28 -6.02
N LEU A 128 10.85 23.60 -6.61
CA LEU A 128 12.11 23.90 -5.92
C LEU A 128 12.29 25.41 -5.70
N ASP A 129 13.20 25.77 -4.79
CA ASP A 129 13.61 27.17 -4.62
C ASP A 129 14.40 27.67 -5.86
N ARG A 130 14.68 28.99 -5.91
CA ARG A 130 15.38 29.62 -7.05
C ARG A 130 16.75 29.01 -7.39
N ARG A 131 17.38 28.28 -6.46
CA ARG A 131 18.68 27.65 -6.64
C ARG A 131 18.59 26.25 -7.26
N MET A 132 17.38 25.69 -7.39
CA MET A 132 17.15 24.33 -7.93
C MET A 132 17.96 23.24 -7.19
N LEU A 133 18.21 23.46 -5.90
CA LEU A 133 18.95 22.56 -5.01
C LEU A 133 18.03 21.91 -3.99
#